data_AF-A0A7W0WTU3-F1
#
_entry.id   AF-A0A7W0WTU3-F1
#
_cell.length_a   1.000
_cell.length_b   1.000
_cell.length_c   1.000
_cell.angle_alpha   90.00
_cell.angle_beta   90.00
_cell.angle_gamma   90.00
#
_symmetry.space_group_name_H-M   'P 1'
#
loop_
_entity.id
_entity.type
_entity.pdbx_description
1 polymer ?
#
loop_
_entity_poly.entity_id
_entity_poly.type
_entity_poly.pdbx_seq_one_letter_code
_entity_poly.pdbx_strand_id
1 'polypeptide(L)'
;MWLVASSVVTEVPRERVRDVRRFNAPVQLAVAAAHEVATHAVVPAEAALISLAPCQSGSPELHKWIRDISTESGGSVKVNPTHTLHAVDNLALSVFSIALRNRAWAMSLGGAAGMFWTALELVLERDEREVIVLAGDQVSGVDASPAVGVAMLFAREPYADRPRLLAV
;
A
#
# COMPACT_ATOMS: atom_id res chain seq x y z
N MET A 1 -19.37 11.01 2.12
CA MET A 1 -17.99 10.92 2.62
C MET A 1 -17.15 11.94 1.88
N TRP A 2 -16.17 12.56 2.55
CA TRP A 2 -15.37 13.67 2.03
C TRP A 2 -13.93 13.22 1.81
N LEU A 3 -13.34 13.53 0.66
CA LEU A 3 -11.90 13.40 0.47
C LEU A 3 -11.22 14.56 1.22
N VAL A 4 -10.32 14.23 2.14
CA VAL A 4 -9.66 15.23 3.00
C VAL A 4 -8.19 15.41 2.68
N ALA A 5 -7.52 14.34 2.26
CA ALA A 5 -6.14 14.41 1.79
C ALA A 5 -5.92 13.38 0.69
N SER A 6 -5.01 13.69 -0.23
CA SER A 6 -4.48 12.74 -1.19
C SER A 6 -2.98 12.95 -1.35
N SER A 7 -2.27 11.88 -1.71
CA SER A 7 -0.84 11.89 -1.99
C SER A 7 -0.53 11.03 -3.20
N VAL A 8 0.46 11.47 -3.97
CA VAL A 8 1.04 10.73 -5.09
C VAL A 8 2.55 10.80 -4.93
N VAL A 9 3.21 9.65 -4.89
CA VAL A 9 4.63 9.51 -4.59
C VAL A 9 5.31 8.66 -5.66
N THR A 10 6.41 9.17 -6.22
CA THR A 10 7.26 8.44 -7.18
C THR A 10 8.61 8.04 -6.60
N GLU A 11 8.96 8.55 -5.42
CA GLU A 11 10.21 8.25 -4.72
C GLU A 11 9.95 8.10 -3.22
N VAL A 12 10.57 7.10 -2.59
CA VAL A 12 10.41 6.89 -1.14
C VAL A 12 11.16 8.00 -0.38
N PRO A 13 10.49 8.74 0.52
CA PRO A 13 11.14 9.74 1.36
C PRO A 13 12.28 9.14 2.19
N ARG A 14 13.41 9.85 2.30
CA ARG A 14 14.67 9.34 2.89
C ARG A 14 14.49 8.77 4.29
N GLU A 15 13.67 9.42 5.08
CA GLU A 15 13.33 9.06 6.46
C GLU A 15 12.58 7.73 6.57
N ARG A 16 11.91 7.28 5.50
CA ARG A 16 11.12 6.03 5.47
C ARG A 16 11.81 4.87 4.75
N VAL A 17 12.92 5.13 4.05
CA VAL A 17 13.65 4.10 3.28
C VAL A 17 13.97 2.88 4.14
N ARG A 18 14.36 3.07 5.41
CA ARG A 18 14.74 1.94 6.29
C ARG A 18 13.60 0.96 6.53
N ASP A 19 12.37 1.45 6.62
CA ASP A 19 11.20 0.66 7.00
C ASP A 19 10.67 -0.17 5.83
N VAL A 20 10.85 0.33 4.59
CA VAL A 20 10.28 -0.27 3.40
C VAL A 20 11.29 -0.82 2.39
N ARG A 21 12.60 -0.55 2.52
CA ARG A 21 13.65 -0.96 1.55
C ARG A 21 13.68 -2.44 1.14
N ARG A 22 13.07 -3.31 1.95
CA ARG A 22 13.02 -4.75 1.72
C ARG A 22 11.87 -5.19 0.82
N PHE A 23 10.93 -4.30 0.52
CA PHE A 23 9.75 -4.58 -0.29
C PHE A 23 9.95 -4.18 -1.74
N ASN A 24 9.06 -4.61 -2.64
CA ASN A 24 9.06 -4.13 -4.02
C ASN A 24 8.64 -2.66 -4.13
N ALA A 25 8.97 -2.00 -5.24
CA ALA A 25 8.71 -0.58 -5.44
C ALA A 25 7.22 -0.18 -5.26
N PRO A 26 6.23 -0.94 -5.77
CA PRO A 26 4.81 -0.61 -5.59
C PRO A 26 4.42 -0.55 -4.11
N VAL A 27 4.84 -1.54 -3.30
CA VAL A 27 4.56 -1.56 -1.86
C VAL A 27 5.27 -0.40 -1.15
N GLN A 28 6.54 -0.14 -1.49
CA GLN A 28 7.28 0.96 -0.89
C GLN A 28 6.58 2.32 -1.10
N LEU A 29 6.15 2.59 -2.32
CA LEU A 29 5.52 3.86 -2.68
C LEU A 29 4.09 3.96 -2.16
N ALA A 30 3.32 2.87 -2.17
CA ALA A 30 1.99 2.83 -1.57
C ALA A 30 2.04 3.19 -0.07
N VAL A 31 2.97 2.58 0.66
CA VAL A 31 3.17 2.84 2.10
C VAL A 31 3.68 4.26 2.34
N ALA A 32 4.57 4.77 1.48
CA ALA A 32 5.05 6.14 1.57
C ALA A 32 3.91 7.15 1.40
N ALA A 33 3.08 7.01 0.36
CA ALA A 33 1.91 7.86 0.12
C ALA A 33 0.90 7.75 1.28
N ALA A 34 0.65 6.53 1.78
CA ALA A 34 -0.28 6.28 2.87
C ALA A 34 0.14 6.99 4.16
N HIS A 35 1.43 6.99 4.48
CA HIS A 35 1.92 7.72 5.64
C HIS A 35 1.87 9.25 5.46
N GLU A 36 1.90 9.79 4.23
CA GLU A 36 1.65 11.22 4.03
C GLU A 36 0.20 11.59 4.32
N VAL A 37 -0.78 10.83 3.81
CA VAL A 37 -2.19 11.13 4.11
C VAL A 37 -2.55 10.84 5.56
N ALA A 38 -1.89 9.88 6.21
CA ALA A 38 -2.12 9.55 7.61
C ALA A 38 -1.81 10.71 8.56
N THR A 39 -0.92 11.64 8.21
CA THR A 39 -0.65 12.81 9.07
C THR A 39 -1.84 13.77 9.15
N HIS A 40 -2.84 13.58 8.28
CA HIS A 40 -4.09 14.33 8.29
C HIS A 40 -5.21 13.61 9.04
N ALA A 41 -5.08 12.31 9.33
CA ALA A 41 -6.09 11.56 10.07
C ALA A 41 -6.12 12.00 11.54
N VAL A 42 -7.30 12.02 12.14
CA VAL A 42 -7.49 12.45 13.52
C VAL A 42 -6.82 11.48 14.48
N VAL A 43 -7.02 10.18 14.26
CA VAL A 43 -6.31 9.11 14.98
C VAL A 43 -5.89 8.05 13.97
N PRO A 44 -4.66 8.12 13.41
CA PRO A 44 -4.23 7.23 12.32
C PRO A 44 -4.34 5.72 12.65
N ALA A 45 -4.13 5.35 13.92
CA ALA A 45 -4.26 3.97 14.40
C ALA A 45 -5.70 3.43 14.42
N GLU A 46 -6.70 4.31 14.28
CA GLU A 46 -8.13 3.99 14.28
C GLU A 46 -8.79 4.16 12.90
N ALA A 47 -8.07 4.72 11.92
CA ALA A 47 -8.58 4.84 10.55
C ALA A 47 -8.73 3.45 9.92
N ALA A 48 -9.86 3.19 9.28
CA ALA A 48 -10.02 1.97 8.50
C ALA A 48 -9.09 2.00 7.28
N LEU A 49 -8.62 0.82 6.85
CA LEU A 49 -7.61 0.71 5.79
C LEU A 49 -8.14 -0.12 4.62
N ILE A 50 -8.00 0.39 3.41
CA ILE A 50 -8.26 -0.36 2.16
C ILE A 50 -7.01 -0.31 1.30
N SER A 51 -6.37 -1.45 1.11
CA SER A 51 -5.22 -1.56 0.21
C SER A 51 -5.65 -2.15 -1.13
N LEU A 52 -5.16 -1.58 -2.22
CA LEU A 52 -5.20 -2.21 -3.54
C LEU A 52 -3.87 -2.91 -3.78
N ALA A 53 -3.92 -4.20 -4.11
CA ALA A 53 -2.75 -4.92 -4.59
C ALA A 53 -2.29 -4.31 -5.94
N PRO A 54 -0.98 -4.36 -6.27
CA PRO A 54 -0.50 -3.89 -7.56
C PRO A 54 -1.04 -4.76 -8.70
N CYS A 55 -1.28 -4.19 -9.88
CA CYS A 55 -1.66 -4.99 -11.05
C CYS A 55 -0.52 -5.89 -11.52
N GLN A 56 0.71 -5.47 -11.26
CA GLN A 56 1.92 -6.23 -11.57
C GLN A 56 2.66 -6.56 -10.28
N SER A 57 2.88 -7.86 -10.00
CA SER A 57 3.70 -8.27 -8.86
C SER A 57 5.14 -7.83 -9.10
N GLY A 58 5.52 -6.72 -8.49
CA GLY A 58 6.71 -5.97 -8.87
C GLY A 58 8.05 -6.52 -8.37
N SER A 59 8.21 -7.84 -8.29
CA SER A 59 9.47 -8.46 -7.86
C SER A 59 10.15 -9.21 -9.00
N PRO A 60 11.07 -8.55 -9.72
CA PRO A 60 11.93 -9.20 -10.71
C PRO A 60 12.64 -10.44 -10.15
N GLU A 61 13.01 -10.43 -8.87
CA GLU A 61 13.66 -11.54 -8.18
C GLU A 61 12.72 -12.74 -8.03
N LEU A 62 11.44 -12.50 -7.71
CA LEU A 62 10.44 -13.55 -7.65
C LEU A 62 10.18 -14.13 -9.05
N HIS A 63 10.03 -13.28 -10.06
CA HIS A 63 9.87 -13.73 -11.46
C HIS A 63 11.08 -14.52 -11.96
N LYS A 64 12.29 -14.08 -11.62
CA LYS A 64 13.53 -14.82 -11.90
C LYS A 64 13.52 -16.17 -11.21
N TRP A 65 13.19 -16.22 -9.93
CA TRP A 65 13.13 -17.47 -9.16
C TRP A 65 12.10 -18.46 -9.74
N ILE A 66 10.92 -17.98 -10.13
CA ILE A 66 9.90 -18.81 -10.80
C ILE A 66 10.45 -19.40 -12.11
N ARG A 67 11.15 -18.59 -12.92
CA ARG A 67 11.79 -19.06 -14.17
C ARG A 67 12.88 -20.09 -13.89
N ASP A 68 13.75 -19.84 -12.93
CA ASP A 68 14.86 -20.72 -12.58
C ASP A 68 14.33 -22.10 -12.11
N ILE A 69 13.28 -22.13 -11.29
CA ILE A 69 12.61 -23.39 -10.89
C ILE A 69 11.98 -24.12 -12.08
N SER A 70 11.36 -23.39 -13.00
CA SER A 70 10.66 -24.00 -14.14
C SER A 70 11.61 -24.64 -15.16
N THR A 71 12.90 -24.30 -15.11
CA THR A 71 13.94 -24.78 -16.05
C THR A 71 14.92 -25.78 -15.43
N GLU A 72 15.07 -25.80 -14.10
CA GLU A 72 15.90 -26.78 -13.40
C GLU A 72 15.17 -28.11 -13.14
N SER A 73 15.54 -29.15 -13.90
CA SER A 73 15.15 -30.54 -13.61
C SER A 73 15.90 -31.06 -12.37
N GLY A 74 15.40 -30.75 -11.18
CA GLY A 74 15.78 -31.43 -9.92
C GLY A 74 16.80 -30.71 -9.02
N GLY A 75 17.08 -29.42 -9.24
CA GLY A 75 17.87 -28.58 -8.33
C GLY A 75 17.03 -27.93 -7.22
N SER A 76 17.55 -27.83 -6.00
CA SER A 76 16.90 -27.08 -4.92
C SER A 76 17.21 -25.58 -5.06
N VAL A 77 16.34 -24.83 -5.74
CA VAL A 77 16.49 -23.38 -5.86
C VAL A 77 16.18 -22.72 -4.51
N LYS A 78 17.18 -22.03 -3.94
CA LYS A 78 17.01 -21.28 -2.68
C LYS A 78 16.27 -19.96 -2.95
N VAL A 79 15.23 -19.69 -2.17
CA VAL A 79 14.50 -18.41 -2.20
C VAL A 79 14.77 -17.60 -0.95
N ASN A 80 14.93 -16.28 -1.09
CA ASN A 80 14.92 -15.39 0.06
C ASN A 80 13.46 -15.31 0.59
N PRO A 81 13.19 -15.66 1.87
CA PRO A 81 11.83 -15.63 2.43
C PRO A 81 11.18 -14.24 2.38
N THR A 82 11.95 -13.16 2.29
CA THR A 82 11.38 -11.82 2.14
C THR A 82 10.82 -11.61 0.72
N HIS A 83 11.45 -12.19 -0.30
CA HIS A 83 10.95 -12.05 -1.68
C HIS A 83 9.64 -12.80 -1.90
N THR A 84 9.37 -13.86 -1.14
CA THR A 84 8.08 -14.57 -1.22
C THR A 84 6.93 -13.71 -0.70
N LEU A 85 7.20 -12.72 0.16
CA LEU A 85 6.16 -11.77 0.60
C LEU A 85 5.64 -10.91 -0.55
N HIS A 86 6.44 -10.69 -1.60
CA HIS A 86 6.03 -9.88 -2.75
C HIS A 86 4.94 -10.54 -3.60
N ALA A 87 4.64 -11.81 -3.34
CA ALA A 87 3.53 -12.54 -3.96
C ALA A 87 2.19 -12.33 -3.23
N VAL A 88 2.19 -11.65 -2.08
CA VAL A 88 1.00 -11.52 -1.22
C VAL A 88 0.30 -10.19 -1.47
N ASP A 89 -0.95 -10.24 -1.90
CA ASP A 89 -1.77 -9.08 -2.26
C ASP A 89 -1.91 -8.06 -1.13
N ASN A 90 -2.00 -8.53 0.11
CA ASN A 90 -2.18 -7.67 1.29
C ASN A 90 -0.86 -7.16 1.89
N LEU A 91 0.27 -7.26 1.19
CA LEU A 91 1.57 -6.88 1.73
C LEU A 91 1.60 -5.39 2.13
N ALA A 92 1.17 -4.48 1.26
CA ALA A 92 1.14 -3.05 1.56
C ALA A 92 0.23 -2.73 2.78
N LEU A 93 -0.95 -3.35 2.83
CA LEU A 93 -1.86 -3.26 3.97
C LEU A 93 -1.19 -3.68 5.28
N SER A 94 -0.54 -4.84 5.27
CA SER A 94 0.07 -5.45 6.45
C SER A 94 1.21 -4.58 6.95
N VAL A 95 2.08 -4.11 6.05
CA VAL A 95 3.20 -3.23 6.38
C VAL A 95 2.71 -1.93 7.00
N PHE A 96 1.72 -1.29 6.38
CA PHE A 96 1.20 -0.02 6.85
C PHE A 96 0.43 -0.14 8.17
N SER A 97 -0.41 -1.16 8.30
CA SER A 97 -1.15 -1.45 9.53
C SER A 97 -0.19 -1.68 10.72
N ILE A 98 0.89 -2.45 10.50
CA ILE A 98 1.93 -2.66 11.51
C ILE A 98 2.62 -1.35 11.88
N ALA A 99 3.00 -0.54 10.90
CA ALA A 99 3.69 0.74 11.12
C ALA A 99 2.83 1.71 11.95
N LEU A 100 1.52 1.74 11.70
CA LEU A 100 0.58 2.57 12.45
C LEU A 100 0.12 1.95 13.79
N ARG A 101 0.48 0.69 14.08
CA ARG A 101 -0.14 -0.11 15.15
C ARG A 101 -1.67 -0.11 15.05
N ASN A 102 -2.18 -0.09 13.83
CA ASN A 102 -3.58 0.04 13.52
C ASN A 102 -4.32 -1.27 13.87
N ARG A 103 -5.42 -1.16 14.60
CA ARG A 103 -6.30 -2.30 14.96
C ARG A 103 -7.73 -2.12 14.43
N ALA A 104 -7.92 -1.13 13.57
CA ALA A 104 -9.21 -0.84 12.95
C ALA A 104 -9.52 -1.87 11.86
N TRP A 105 -10.70 -1.73 11.26
CA TRP A 105 -11.09 -2.54 10.12
C TRP A 105 -10.12 -2.33 8.95
N ALA A 106 -9.73 -3.43 8.30
CA ALA A 106 -8.75 -3.42 7.22
C ALA A 106 -9.12 -4.45 6.16
N MET A 107 -9.01 -4.08 4.89
CA MET A 107 -9.26 -4.97 3.75
C MET A 107 -8.24 -4.76 2.65
N SER A 108 -7.85 -5.84 1.99
CA SER A 108 -7.07 -5.78 0.76
C SER A 108 -7.94 -6.22 -0.41
N LEU A 109 -7.93 -5.45 -1.47
CA LEU A 109 -8.53 -5.81 -2.76
C LEU A 109 -7.42 -6.25 -3.72
N GLY A 110 -7.80 -7.04 -4.72
CA GLY A 110 -6.87 -7.51 -5.75
C GLY A 110 -6.36 -6.39 -6.66
N GLY A 111 -5.42 -6.74 -7.55
CA GLY A 111 -4.77 -5.80 -8.47
C GLY A 111 -5.42 -5.71 -9.85
N ALA A 112 -6.75 -5.68 -9.94
CA ALA A 112 -7.40 -5.40 -11.22
C ALA A 112 -7.63 -3.89 -11.37
N ALA A 113 -7.52 -3.35 -12.59
CA ALA A 113 -7.66 -1.92 -12.86
C ALA A 113 -8.99 -1.30 -12.33
N GLY A 114 -10.06 -2.09 -12.20
CA GLY A 114 -11.34 -1.66 -11.66
C GLY A 114 -11.44 -1.63 -10.12
N MET A 115 -10.46 -2.16 -9.39
CA MET A 115 -10.55 -2.35 -7.93
C MET A 115 -10.58 -1.03 -7.15
N PHE A 116 -10.12 0.05 -7.75
CA PHE A 116 -10.29 1.38 -7.17
C PHE A 116 -11.76 1.78 -7.03
N TRP A 117 -12.61 1.44 -8.01
CA TRP A 117 -14.04 1.73 -7.94
C TRP A 117 -14.71 0.94 -6.81
N THR A 118 -14.36 -0.34 -6.66
CA THR A 118 -14.81 -1.17 -5.54
C THR A 118 -14.33 -0.61 -4.19
N ALA A 119 -13.10 -0.07 -4.10
CA ALA A 119 -12.65 0.59 -2.88
C ALA A 119 -13.48 1.83 -2.55
N LEU A 120 -13.87 2.62 -3.56
CA LEU A 120 -14.74 3.79 -3.36
C LEU A 120 -16.15 3.40 -2.92
N GLU A 121 -16.70 2.31 -3.46
CA GLU A 121 -17.99 1.77 -3.00
C GLU A 121 -17.90 1.36 -1.53
N LEU A 122 -16.86 0.60 -1.15
CA LEU A 122 -16.63 0.21 0.24
C LEU A 122 -16.48 1.42 1.16
N VAL A 123 -15.70 2.42 0.75
CA VAL A 123 -15.57 3.72 1.44
C VAL A 123 -16.96 4.29 1.76
N LEU A 124 -17.87 4.34 0.79
CA LEU A 124 -19.21 4.91 0.97
C LEU A 124 -20.15 4.03 1.82
N GLU A 125 -19.97 2.71 1.80
CA GLU A 125 -20.77 1.75 2.56
C GLU A 125 -20.33 1.59 4.01
N ARG A 126 -19.08 1.96 4.35
CA ARG A 126 -18.57 1.88 5.71
C ARG A 126 -19.17 2.96 6.62
N ASP A 127 -19.32 2.61 7.90
CA ASP A 127 -19.77 3.54 8.96
C ASP A 127 -18.59 4.29 9.61
N GLU A 128 -17.41 4.10 9.02
CA GLU A 128 -16.14 4.41 9.65
C GLU A 128 -15.88 5.91 9.56
N ARG A 129 -15.36 6.46 10.65
CA ARG A 129 -15.08 7.89 10.73
C ARG A 129 -14.09 8.33 9.65
N GLU A 130 -13.02 7.55 9.49
CA GLU A 130 -11.92 7.81 8.58
C GLU A 130 -11.52 6.51 7.87
N VAL A 131 -11.29 6.59 6.56
CA VAL A 131 -10.81 5.47 5.75
C VAL A 131 -9.62 5.95 4.93
N ILE A 132 -8.50 5.23 5.02
CA ILE A 132 -7.33 5.42 4.16
C ILE A 132 -7.37 4.36 3.07
N VAL A 133 -7.40 4.81 1.82
CA VAL A 133 -7.20 3.96 0.64
C VAL A 133 -5.76 4.14 0.19
N LEU A 134 -5.03 3.05 -0.02
CA LEU A 134 -3.65 3.07 -0.50
C LEU A 134 -3.46 2.08 -1.65
N ALA A 135 -2.64 2.47 -2.62
CA ALA A 135 -2.30 1.66 -3.78
C ALA A 135 -0.90 2.00 -4.25
N GLY A 136 -0.25 1.04 -4.90
CA GLY A 136 0.97 1.29 -5.64
C GLY A 136 1.00 0.37 -6.85
N ASP A 137 1.58 0.85 -7.94
CA ASP A 137 1.70 0.06 -9.16
C ASP A 137 2.96 0.45 -9.94
N GLN A 138 3.26 -0.34 -10.97
CA GLN A 138 4.39 -0.10 -11.85
C GLN A 138 4.09 -0.56 -13.28
N VAL A 139 4.87 -0.07 -14.23
CA VAL A 139 4.64 -0.33 -15.66
C VAL A 139 4.96 -1.78 -16.06
N SER A 140 6.03 -2.37 -15.50
CA SER A 140 6.45 -3.74 -15.80
C SER A 140 6.70 -4.51 -14.51
N GLY A 141 6.12 -5.71 -14.36
CA GLY A 141 6.38 -6.61 -13.24
C GLY A 141 7.77 -7.28 -13.27
N VAL A 142 8.43 -7.27 -14.43
CA VAL A 142 9.61 -8.11 -14.71
C VAL A 142 10.91 -7.31 -14.70
N ASP A 143 10.85 -6.02 -15.04
CA ASP A 143 11.98 -5.13 -15.14
C ASP A 143 11.89 -4.00 -14.12
N ALA A 144 13.04 -3.39 -13.79
CA ALA A 144 13.05 -2.13 -13.08
C ALA A 144 12.31 -1.08 -13.93
N SER A 145 11.14 -0.67 -13.46
CA SER A 145 10.25 0.23 -14.19
C SER A 145 9.78 1.35 -13.28
N PRO A 146 9.35 2.49 -13.86
CA PRO A 146 8.72 3.55 -13.09
C PRO A 146 7.55 2.98 -12.28
N ALA A 147 7.54 3.30 -11.00
CA ALA A 147 6.50 2.91 -10.06
C ALA A 147 5.88 4.17 -9.44
N VAL A 148 4.63 4.06 -9.02
CA VAL A 148 3.87 5.15 -8.40
C VAL A 148 3.10 4.60 -7.21
N GLY A 149 3.10 5.34 -6.12
CA GLY A 149 2.24 5.13 -4.96
C GLY A 149 1.18 6.23 -4.89
N VAL A 150 -0.03 5.87 -4.51
CA VAL A 150 -1.15 6.78 -4.31
C VAL A 150 -1.84 6.44 -3.00
N ALA A 151 -2.25 7.45 -2.26
CA ALA A 151 -3.14 7.27 -1.13
C ALA A 151 -4.17 8.39 -1.02
N MET A 152 -5.30 8.07 -0.41
CA MET A 152 -6.41 8.98 -0.16
C MET A 152 -6.93 8.77 1.26
N LEU A 153 -7.17 9.86 1.97
CA LEU A 153 -7.87 9.85 3.26
C LEU A 153 -9.28 10.41 3.05
N PHE A 154 -10.25 9.59 3.39
CA PHE A 154 -11.66 9.94 3.39
C PHE A 154 -12.16 10.09 4.83
N ALA A 155 -13.00 11.10 5.07
CA ALA A 155 -13.65 11.30 6.37
C ALA A 155 -15.16 11.42 6.20
N ARG A 156 -15.91 10.97 7.21
CA ARG A 156 -17.38 11.05 7.20
C ARG A 156 -17.88 12.49 7.20
N GLU A 157 -17.23 13.34 7.99
CA GLU A 157 -17.50 14.76 8.12
C GLU A 157 -16.33 15.58 7.55
N PRO A 158 -16.59 16.73 6.92
CA PRO A 158 -15.52 17.59 6.46
C PRO A 158 -14.79 18.16 7.68
N TYR A 159 -13.46 18.32 7.61
CA TYR A 159 -12.67 18.95 8.69
C TYR A 159 -12.83 20.47 8.69
N ALA A 160 -14.06 20.98 8.61
CA ALA A 160 -14.35 22.40 8.43
C ALA A 160 -13.71 23.31 9.50
N ASP A 161 -13.37 22.80 10.69
CA ASP A 161 -12.90 23.63 11.81
C ASP A 161 -11.84 22.98 12.74
N ARG A 162 -10.98 22.07 12.25
CA ARG A 162 -9.99 21.46 13.16
C ARG A 162 -8.69 22.25 13.21
N PRO A 163 -8.27 22.79 14.38
CA PRO A 163 -6.91 23.31 14.51
C PRO A 163 -5.98 22.15 14.20
N ARG A 164 -5.01 22.38 13.30
CA ARG A 164 -3.90 21.47 13.08
C ARG A 164 -3.26 21.22 14.43
N LEU A 165 -3.57 20.09 15.07
CA LEU A 165 -2.83 19.64 16.23
C LEU A 165 -1.42 19.39 15.70
N LEU A 166 -0.54 20.35 15.96
CA LEU A 166 0.89 20.20 15.74
C LEU A 166 1.29 18.88 16.40
N ALA A 167 1.75 17.94 15.58
CA ALA A 167 2.27 16.67 16.06
C ALA A 167 3.33 16.95 17.13
N VAL A 168 3.16 16.35 18.30
CA VAL A 168 4.17 16.28 19.36
C VAL A 168 5.09 15.10 19.06
#